data_AF-A0A242DAB0-F1
#
_entry.id   AF-A0A242DAB0-F1
#
_cell.length_a   1.000
_cell.length_b   1.000
_cell.length_c   1.000
_cell.angle_alpha   90.00
_cell.angle_beta   90.00
_cell.angle_gamma   90.00
#
_symmetry.space_group_name_H-M   'P 1'
#
loop_
_entity.id
_entity.type
_entity.pdbx_description
1 polymer ?
#
loop_
_entity_poly.entity_id
_entity_poly.type
_entity_poly.pdbx_seq_one_letter_code
_entity_poly.pdbx_strand_id
1 'polypeptide(L)'
;MAHKIAAIGDKDSVLPFRLFDFDTRTTKDKQIIRQQIDEMAKNDYGIIYITEEFAQLVPDTIKRYEEKMIPAIVLIPNHEGTLGIGKSLIQGQVERAVGQNIL
;
A
#
# COMPACT_ATOMS: atom_id res chain seq x y z
N MET A 1 -4.73 -1.09 -21.54
CA MET A 1 -5.92 -1.62 -20.83
C MET A 1 -6.14 -0.77 -19.59
N ALA A 2 -7.39 -0.45 -19.25
CA ALA A 2 -7.67 0.35 -18.05
C ALA A 2 -7.56 -0.54 -16.81
N HIS A 3 -6.65 -0.22 -15.90
CA HIS A 3 -6.49 -0.92 -14.63
C HIS A 3 -7.30 -0.23 -13.54
N LYS A 4 -7.87 -1.02 -12.62
CA LYS A 4 -8.59 -0.48 -11.46
C LYS A 4 -7.60 0.07 -10.42
N ILE A 5 -8.06 1.02 -9.62
CA ILE A 5 -7.30 1.60 -8.52
C ILE A 5 -8.05 1.34 -7.20
N ALA A 6 -7.31 0.97 -6.16
CA ALA A 6 -7.86 0.76 -4.83
C ALA A 6 -7.18 1.67 -3.78
N ALA A 7 -7.89 1.90 -2.68
CA ALA A 7 -7.36 2.51 -1.48
C ALA A 7 -7.75 1.70 -0.23
N ILE A 8 -6.79 1.37 0.64
CA ILE A 8 -7.00 0.62 1.88
C ILE A 8 -6.55 1.50 3.05
N GLY A 9 -7.43 1.75 4.01
CA GLY A 9 -7.06 2.57 5.18
C GLY A 9 -8.23 2.90 6.09
N ASP A 10 -8.00 3.84 7.02
CA ASP A 10 -9.04 4.37 7.89
C ASP A 10 -10.05 5.19 7.08
N LYS A 11 -11.28 5.25 7.59
CA LYS A 11 -12.41 5.87 6.89
C LYS A 11 -12.14 7.34 6.54
N ASP A 12 -11.53 8.07 7.47
CA ASP A 12 -11.31 9.51 7.33
C ASP A 12 -10.26 9.82 6.25
N SER A 13 -9.30 8.92 6.06
CA SER A 13 -8.25 9.08 5.04
C SER A 13 -8.68 8.58 3.66
N VAL A 14 -9.40 7.45 3.56
CA VAL A 14 -9.59 6.79 2.25
C VAL A 14 -10.96 6.99 1.60
N LEU A 15 -12.00 7.37 2.34
CA LEU A 15 -13.32 7.56 1.74
C LEU A 15 -13.39 8.65 0.65
N PRO A 16 -12.66 9.78 0.72
CA PRO A 16 -12.65 10.78 -0.35
C PRO A 16 -12.24 10.22 -1.72
N PHE A 17 -11.43 9.16 -1.78
CA PHE A 17 -11.02 8.53 -3.05
C PHE A 17 -12.19 7.90 -3.82
N ARG A 18 -13.33 7.60 -3.17
CA ARG A 18 -14.54 7.12 -3.86
C ARG A 18 -15.07 8.11 -4.89
N LEU A 19 -14.82 9.42 -4.70
CA LEU A 19 -15.22 10.46 -5.65
C LEU A 19 -14.53 10.29 -7.02
N PHE A 20 -13.41 9.56 -7.05
CA PHE A 20 -12.62 9.29 -8.25
C PHE A 20 -12.72 7.82 -8.70
N ASP A 21 -13.76 7.10 -8.26
CA ASP A 21 -14.03 5.69 -8.60
C ASP A 21 -12.95 4.69 -8.11
N PHE A 22 -12.26 5.03 -7.01
CA PHE A 22 -11.34 4.09 -6.37
C PHE A 22 -12.13 3.07 -5.55
N ASP A 23 -11.73 1.80 -5.60
CA ASP A 23 -12.24 0.78 -4.69
C ASP A 23 -11.64 0.96 -3.30
N THR A 24 -12.42 1.52 -2.37
CA THR A 24 -11.96 1.81 -1.01
C THR A 24 -12.32 0.69 -0.02
N ARG A 25 -11.36 0.21 0.77
CA ARG A 25 -11.58 -0.79 1.83
C ARG A 25 -11.13 -0.25 3.19
N THR A 26 -11.96 -0.46 4.21
CA THR A 26 -11.75 0.12 5.56
C THR A 26 -11.90 -0.97 6.64
N THR A 27 -10.87 -1.82 6.79
CA THR A 27 -10.82 -2.87 7.81
C THR A 27 -9.46 -2.92 8.49
N LYS A 28 -9.42 -2.96 9.83
CA LYS A 28 -8.18 -3.14 10.60
C LYS A 28 -7.83 -4.61 10.86
N ASP A 29 -8.62 -5.56 10.33
CA ASP A 29 -8.31 -6.98 10.45
C ASP A 29 -7.20 -7.38 9.46
N LYS A 30 -6.06 -7.81 10.01
CA LYS A 30 -4.89 -8.25 9.24
C LYS A 30 -5.20 -9.32 8.19
N GLN A 31 -6.04 -10.30 8.52
CA GLN A 31 -6.37 -11.39 7.60
C GLN A 31 -7.20 -10.88 6.43
N ILE A 32 -8.16 -9.99 6.71
CA ILE A 32 -9.00 -9.37 5.69
C ILE A 32 -8.17 -8.45 4.79
N ILE A 33 -7.28 -7.62 5.34
CA ILE A 33 -6.40 -6.76 4.54
C ILE A 33 -5.57 -7.59 3.56
N ARG A 34 -4.95 -8.69 4.04
CA ARG A 34 -4.19 -9.61 3.17
C ARG A 34 -5.07 -10.18 2.06
N GLN A 35 -6.26 -10.64 2.39
CA GLN A 35 -7.20 -11.20 1.41
C GLN A 35 -7.60 -10.17 0.36
N GLN A 36 -7.84 -8.92 0.76
CA GLN A 36 -8.19 -7.83 -0.15
C GLN A 36 -7.06 -7.51 -1.13
N ILE A 37 -5.80 -7.44 -0.65
CA ILE A 37 -4.64 -7.23 -1.52
C ILE A 37 -4.51 -8.39 -2.53
N ASP A 38 -4.63 -9.64 -2.05
CA ASP A 38 -4.53 -10.82 -2.91
C ASP A 38 -5.71 -10.92 -3.90
N GLU A 39 -6.90 -10.46 -3.53
CA GLU A 39 -8.06 -10.34 -4.42
C GLU A 39 -7.83 -9.27 -5.50
N MET A 40 -7.39 -8.07 -5.11
CA MET A 40 -7.11 -6.96 -6.03
C MET A 40 -6.02 -7.33 -7.03
N ALA A 41 -4.97 -8.02 -6.58
CA ALA A 41 -3.93 -8.53 -7.45
C ALA A 41 -4.42 -9.55 -8.49
N LYS A 42 -5.43 -10.36 -8.15
CA LYS A 42 -6.06 -11.30 -9.09
C LYS A 42 -7.04 -10.63 -10.06
N ASN A 43 -7.57 -9.46 -9.70
CA ASN A 43 -8.59 -8.74 -10.45
C ASN A 43 -8.01 -7.56 -11.27
N ASP A 44 -6.75 -7.68 -11.69
CA ASP A 44 -6.04 -6.74 -12.58
C ASP A 44 -6.01 -5.27 -12.10
N TYR A 45 -5.97 -5.07 -10.78
CA TYR A 45 -5.73 -3.74 -10.21
C TYR A 45 -4.31 -3.29 -10.54
N GLY A 46 -4.17 -2.02 -10.95
CA GLY A 46 -2.88 -1.44 -11.32
C GLY A 46 -2.15 -0.90 -10.10
N ILE A 47 -2.88 -0.16 -9.26
CA ILE A 47 -2.34 0.51 -8.08
C ILE A 47 -3.24 0.24 -6.88
N ILE A 48 -2.62 -0.08 -5.75
CA ILE A 48 -3.27 -0.18 -4.45
C ILE A 48 -2.59 0.83 -3.52
N TYR A 49 -3.29 1.91 -3.21
CA TYR A 49 -2.88 2.81 -2.13
C TYR A 49 -3.22 2.16 -0.79
N ILE A 50 -2.32 2.20 0.18
CA ILE A 50 -2.57 1.69 1.52
C ILE A 50 -1.96 2.64 2.56
N THR A 51 -2.72 2.98 3.60
CA THR A 51 -2.17 3.81 4.68
C THR A 51 -1.07 3.06 5.44
N GLU A 52 -0.04 3.78 5.88
CA GLU A 52 1.09 3.17 6.61
C GLU A 52 0.64 2.39 7.86
N GLU A 53 -0.39 2.89 8.56
CA GLU A 53 -1.00 2.22 9.72
C GLU A 53 -1.57 0.83 9.39
N PHE A 54 -2.07 0.65 8.17
CA PHE A 54 -2.65 -0.63 7.73
C PHE A 54 -1.57 -1.52 7.11
N ALA A 55 -0.61 -0.91 6.41
CA ALA A 55 0.51 -1.62 5.82
C ALA A 55 1.38 -2.36 6.84
N GLN A 56 1.64 -1.76 8.01
CA GLN A 56 2.39 -2.40 9.11
C GLN A 56 1.72 -3.69 9.63
N LEU A 57 0.42 -3.90 9.38
CA LEU A 57 -0.27 -5.12 9.77
C LEU A 57 0.08 -6.30 8.85
N VAL A 58 0.44 -6.02 7.59
CA VAL A 58 0.64 -7.04 6.53
C VAL A 58 1.98 -6.90 5.77
N PRO A 59 3.13 -6.70 6.45
CA PRO A 59 4.40 -6.43 5.79
C PRO A 59 4.84 -7.54 4.82
N ASP A 60 4.62 -8.81 5.18
CA ASP A 60 4.95 -9.96 4.32
C ASP A 60 4.14 -9.99 3.03
N THR A 61 2.91 -9.48 3.07
CA THR A 61 2.05 -9.42 1.88
C THR A 61 2.54 -8.32 0.95
N ILE A 62 2.88 -7.15 1.48
CA ILE A 62 3.44 -6.04 0.69
C ILE A 62 4.73 -6.47 0.02
N LYS A 63 5.67 -7.05 0.78
CA LYS A 63 6.95 -7.54 0.27
C LYS A 63 6.80 -8.53 -0.89
N ARG A 64 5.81 -9.42 -0.84
CA ARG A 64 5.51 -10.39 -1.92
C ARG A 64 5.11 -9.72 -3.24
N TYR A 65 4.60 -8.49 -3.21
CA TYR A 65 4.26 -7.72 -4.39
C TYR A 65 5.32 -6.68 -4.78
N GLU A 66 6.33 -6.41 -3.94
CA GLU A 66 7.48 -5.55 -4.30
C GLU A 66 8.27 -6.11 -5.50
N GLU A 67 8.36 -7.44 -5.61
CA GLU A 67 9.06 -8.11 -6.73
C GLU A 67 8.19 -8.22 -8.00
N LYS A 68 6.94 -7.76 -7.95
CA LYS A 68 5.99 -7.84 -9.06
C LYS A 68 5.75 -6.46 -9.66
N MET A 69 5.54 -6.41 -10.97
CA MET A 69 5.20 -5.16 -11.65
C MET A 69 3.78 -4.67 -11.31
N ILE A 70 2.83 -5.59 -11.14
CA ILE A 70 1.41 -5.29 -10.90
C ILE A 70 0.85 -6.25 -9.82
N PRO A 71 0.06 -5.75 -8.86
CA PRO A 71 -0.26 -4.35 -8.59
C PRO A 71 0.92 -3.61 -7.93
N ALA A 72 1.07 -2.32 -8.21
CA ALA A 72 1.95 -1.45 -7.44
C ALA A 72 1.27 -1.08 -6.10
N ILE A 73 1.90 -1.45 -4.98
CA ILE A 73 1.39 -1.11 -3.64
C ILE A 73 2.11 0.15 -3.15
N VAL A 74 1.35 1.22 -2.94
CA VAL A 74 1.89 2.54 -2.58
C VAL A 74 1.45 2.91 -1.17
N LEU A 75 2.43 3.16 -0.31
CA LEU A 75 2.21 3.61 1.07
C LEU A 75 1.86 5.10 1.09
N ILE A 76 0.78 5.45 1.80
CA ILE A 76 0.36 6.83 2.01
C ILE A 76 0.19 7.12 3.52
N PRO A 77 0.35 8.37 3.96
CA PRO A 77 -0.03 8.75 5.33
C PRO A 77 -1.55 8.62 5.53
N ASN A 78 -1.97 8.58 6.79
CA ASN A 78 -3.36 8.82 7.17
C ASN A 78 -3.56 10.27 7.64
N HIS A 79 -4.74 10.61 8.13
CA HIS A 79 -5.08 11.93 8.65
C HIS A 79 -4.27 12.35 9.90
N GLU A 80 -3.67 11.40 10.62
CA GLU A 80 -2.78 11.64 11.77
C GLU A 80 -1.31 11.84 11.34
N GLY A 81 -0.98 11.54 10.08
CA GLY A 81 0.35 11.71 9.48
C GLY A 81 0.98 10.41 9.00
N THR A 82 2.31 10.38 8.98
CA THR A 82 3.12 9.24 8.53
C THR A 82 3.77 8.55 9.72
N LEU A 83 3.87 7.22 9.66
CA LEU A 83 4.66 6.38 10.55
C LEU A 83 6.13 6.26 10.07
N GLY A 84 6.48 6.87 8.94
CA GLY A 84 7.81 6.87 8.35
C GLY A 84 8.16 5.58 7.59
N ILE A 85 7.22 4.64 7.44
CA ILE A 85 7.48 3.30 6.89
C ILE A 85 7.95 3.40 5.43
N GLY A 86 7.28 4.19 4.60
CA GLY A 86 7.67 4.38 3.21
C GLY A 86 9.06 4.99 3.08
N LYS A 87 9.40 5.97 3.93
CA LYS A 87 10.73 6.58 3.96
C LYS A 87 11.81 5.58 4.37
N SER A 88 11.57 4.80 5.43
CA SER A 88 12.49 3.76 5.87
C SER A 88 12.71 2.68 4.82
N LEU A 89 11.66 2.30 4.07
CA LEU A 89 11.79 1.35 2.96
C LEU A 89 12.69 1.90 1.85
N ILE A 90 12.49 3.15 1.43
CA ILE A 90 13.34 3.80 0.42
C ILE A 90 14.80 3.82 0.90
N GLN A 91 15.04 4.26 2.15
CA GLN A 91 16.39 4.31 2.70
C GLN A 91 17.05 2.92 2.72
N GLY A 92 16.34 1.89 3.18
CA GLY A 92 16.86 0.52 3.19
C GLY A 92 17.11 -0.05 1.79
N GLN A 93 16.28 0.28 0.80
CA GLN A 93 16.51 -0.09 -0.60
C GLN A 93 17.75 0.60 -1.17
N VAL A 94 17.94 1.88 -0.86
CA VAL A 94 19.13 2.65 -1.25
C VAL A 94 20.40 2.07 -0.60
N GLU A 95 20.38 1.80 0.70
CA GLU A 95 21.50 1.16 1.40
C GLU A 95 21.83 -0.22 0.82
N ARG A 96 20.83 -1.02 0.46
CA ARG A 96 21.03 -2.32 -0.21
C ARG A 96 21.63 -2.19 -1.61
N ALA A 97 21.24 -1.17 -2.36
CA ALA A 97 21.69 -0.97 -3.74
C ALA A 97 23.07 -0.33 -3.83
N VAL A 98 23.37 0.61 -2.93
CA VAL A 98 24.57 1.47 -2.98
C VAL A 98 25.61 1.07 -1.92
N GLY A 99 25.20 0.37 -0.86
CA GLY A 99 26.07 -0.06 0.24
C GLY A 99 26.31 0.99 1.33
N GLN A 100 25.66 2.15 1.24
CA GLN A 100 25.78 3.26 2.18
C GLN A 100 24.51 4.10 2.20
N ASN A 101 24.25 4.78 3.33
CA ASN A 101 23.17 5.75 3.39
C ASN A 101 23.57 7.03 2.65
N ILE A 102 22.80 7.40 1.62
CA ILE A 102 23.03 8.59 0.78
C ILE A 102 21.82 9.55 0.76
N LEU A 103 20.85 9.34 1.65
CA LEU A 103 19.62 10.13 1.79
C LEU A 103 19.50 10.79 3.18
#